data_AF-A0AAV4RTG0-F1
#
_entry.id   AF-A0AAV4RTG0-F1
#
_cell.length_a   1.000
_cell.length_b   1.000
_cell.length_c   1.000
_cell.angle_alpha   90.00
_cell.angle_beta   90.00
_cell.angle_gamma   90.00
#
_symmetry.space_group_name_H-M   'P 1'
#
loop_
_entity.id
_entity.type
_entity.pdbx_description
1 polymer ?
#
loop_
_entity_poly.entity_id
_entity_poly.type
_entity_poly.pdbx_seq_one_letter_code
_entity_poly.pdbx_strand_id
1 'polypeptide(L)'
;MYVPGELNETKKVVIDIGTGYYVEKEIPDAIDYFKRKVKFVTTQIEKVQQIMKEKLIAREVVIETMESKIQATLATQQASASTAQS
;
A
#
# COMPACT_ATOMS: atom_id res chain seq x y z
N MET A 1 24.46 -13.94 24.28
CA MET A 1 24.72 -15.17 25.05
C MET A 1 23.55 -16.12 24.86
N TYR A 2 23.80 -17.41 24.73
CA TYR A 2 22.77 -18.46 24.65
C TYR A 2 22.87 -19.36 25.88
N VAL A 3 21.73 -19.86 26.36
CA VAL A 3 21.65 -20.77 27.51
C VAL A 3 21.12 -22.11 27.03
N PRO A 4 21.79 -23.25 27.33
CA PRO A 4 21.29 -24.56 26.96
C PRO A 4 20.03 -24.91 27.78
N GLY A 5 19.12 -25.66 27.16
CA GLY A 5 17.89 -26.13 27.80
C GLY A 5 17.24 -27.25 26.99
N GLU A 6 16.33 -27.97 27.62
CA GLU A 6 15.60 -29.10 27.03
C GLU A 6 14.15 -28.72 26.77
N LEU A 7 13.59 -29.17 25.63
CA LEU A 7 12.18 -28.98 25.34
C LEU A 7 11.37 -30.08 26.03
N ASN A 8 10.40 -29.68 26.86
CA ASN A 8 9.53 -30.61 27.57
C ASN A 8 8.21 -30.85 26.80
N GLU A 9 7.44 -29.78 26.53
CA GLU A 9 6.20 -29.84 25.75
C GLU A 9 6.42 -29.27 24.34
N THR A 10 6.31 -30.12 23.32
CA THR A 10 6.60 -29.76 21.92
C THR A 10 5.36 -29.65 21.05
N LYS A 11 4.17 -29.98 21.56
CA LYS A 11 2.92 -29.95 20.77
C LYS A 11 2.22 -28.60 20.83
N LYS A 12 2.52 -27.81 21.85
CA LYS A 12 1.93 -26.49 22.09
C LYS A 12 2.95 -25.39 21.93
N VAL A 13 2.47 -24.27 21.42
CA VAL A 13 3.26 -23.05 21.22
C VAL A 13 2.49 -21.85 21.73
N VAL A 14 3.22 -20.85 22.22
CA VAL A 14 2.66 -19.58 22.66
C VAL A 14 2.67 -18.60 21.49
N ILE A 15 1.52 -17.97 21.22
CA ILE A 15 1.32 -17.06 20.09
C ILE A 15 0.91 -15.68 20.61
N ASP A 16 1.51 -14.63 20.04
CA ASP A 16 1.09 -13.25 20.22
C ASP A 16 -0.17 -12.92 19.38
N ILE A 17 -1.22 -12.50 20.07
CA ILE A 17 -2.50 -12.08 19.47
C ILE A 17 -2.69 -10.56 19.42
N GLY A 18 -1.72 -9.78 19.90
CA GLY A 18 -1.72 -8.33 19.93
C GLY A 18 -2.02 -7.76 21.32
N THR A 19 -1.82 -6.45 21.47
CA THR A 19 -2.05 -5.71 22.73
C THR A 19 -1.31 -6.25 23.95
N GLY A 20 -0.23 -7.02 23.74
CA GLY A 20 0.54 -7.66 24.81
C GLY A 20 -0.03 -8.97 25.34
N TYR A 21 -1.04 -9.55 24.68
CA TYR A 21 -1.64 -10.82 25.08
C TYR A 21 -1.07 -12.00 24.30
N TYR A 22 -0.87 -13.10 25.02
CA TYR A 22 -0.36 -14.35 24.49
C TYR A 22 -1.35 -15.49 24.75
N VAL A 23 -1.46 -16.40 23.79
CA VAL A 23 -2.32 -17.59 23.90
C VAL A 23 -1.53 -18.84 23.55
N GLU A 24 -1.71 -19.89 24.34
CA GLU A 24 -1.15 -21.21 24.03
C GLU A 24 -2.08 -21.94 23.04
N LYS A 25 -1.49 -22.51 21.98
CA LYS A 25 -2.19 -23.23 20.92
C LYS A 25 -1.44 -24.48 20.51
N GLU A 26 -2.18 -25.49 20.07
CA GLU A 26 -1.61 -26.64 19.38
C GLU A 26 -0.94 -26.21 18.06
N ILE A 27 0.10 -26.93 17.63
CA ILE A 27 0.83 -26.62 16.39
C ILE A 27 -0.09 -26.42 15.16
N PRO A 28 -1.10 -27.28 14.88
CA PRO A 28 -1.97 -27.10 13.72
C PRO A 28 -2.74 -25.78 13.73
N ASP A 29 -3.27 -25.39 14.90
CA ASP A 29 -4.00 -24.14 15.09
C ASP A 29 -3.08 -22.92 14.94
N ALA A 30 -1.84 -23.04 15.42
CA ALA A 30 -0.82 -22.01 15.27
C ALA A 30 -0.48 -21.77 13.80
N ILE A 31 -0.30 -22.85 13.04
CA ILE A 31 -0.03 -22.79 11.60
C ILE A 31 -1.21 -22.13 10.86
N ASP A 32 -2.44 -22.50 11.16
CA ASP A 32 -3.62 -21.85 10.58
C ASP A 32 -3.67 -20.35 10.90
N TYR A 33 -3.44 -19.98 12.16
CA TYR A 33 -3.42 -18.59 12.60
C TYR A 33 -2.40 -17.76 11.80
N PHE A 34 -1.17 -18.25 11.65
CA PHE A 34 -0.15 -17.54 10.87
C PHE A 34 -0.48 -17.53 9.38
N LYS A 35 -1.03 -18.60 8.80
CA LYS A 35 -1.51 -18.61 7.40
C LYS A 35 -2.58 -17.54 7.17
N ARG A 36 -3.54 -17.38 8.09
CA ARG A 36 -4.56 -16.33 8.03
C ARG A 36 -3.95 -14.93 8.13
N LYS A 37 -2.98 -14.72 9.03
CA LYS A 37 -2.24 -13.44 9.12
C LYS A 37 -1.48 -13.10 7.83
N VAL A 38 -0.78 -14.08 7.25
CA VAL A 38 -0.08 -13.90 5.96
C VAL A 38 -1.08 -13.51 4.88
N LYS A 39 -2.17 -14.27 4.73
CA LYS A 39 -3.22 -13.97 3.75
C LYS A 39 -3.80 -12.57 3.94
N PHE A 40 -4.08 -12.18 5.18
CA PHE A 40 -4.58 -10.84 5.50
C PHE A 40 -3.60 -9.76 5.04
N VAL A 41 -2.32 -9.86 5.39
CA VAL A 41 -1.30 -8.88 4.97
C VAL A 41 -1.18 -8.82 3.45
N THR A 42 -1.16 -9.97 2.77
CA THR A 42 -1.12 -10.03 1.30
C THR A 42 -2.31 -9.32 0.67
N THR A 43 -3.53 -9.60 1.12
CA THR A 43 -4.73 -8.91 0.62
C THR A 43 -4.70 -7.41 0.87
N GLN A 44 -4.13 -6.97 1.99
CA GLN A 44 -3.96 -5.54 2.27
C GLN A 44 -2.93 -4.90 1.33
N ILE A 45 -1.84 -5.59 1.00
CA ILE A 45 -0.85 -5.12 0.02
C ILE A 45 -1.50 -4.99 -1.37
N GLU A 46 -2.26 -5.99 -1.82
CA GLU A 46 -2.96 -5.96 -3.11
C GLU A 46 -3.93 -4.77 -3.22
N LYS A 47 -4.71 -4.50 -2.17
CA LYS A 47 -5.59 -3.32 -2.12
C LYS A 47 -4.82 -2.02 -2.24
N VAL A 48 -3.70 -1.88 -1.53
CA VAL A 48 -2.85 -0.68 -1.60
C VAL A 48 -2.26 -0.52 -3.01
N GLN A 49 -1.82 -1.60 -3.64
CA GLN A 49 -1.31 -1.57 -5.01
C GLN A 49 -2.37 -1.11 -6.01
N GLN A 50 -3.62 -1.55 -5.84
CA GLN A 50 -4.72 -1.11 -6.71
C GLN A 50 -4.99 0.40 -6.57
N ILE A 51 -5.08 0.90 -5.32
CA ILE A 51 -5.25 2.33 -5.04
C ILE A 51 -4.08 3.13 -5.63
N MET A 52 -2.86 2.62 -5.52
CA MET A 52 -1.67 3.27 -6.08
C MET A 52 -1.75 3.41 -7.59
N LYS A 53 -2.16 2.37 -8.31
CA LYS A 53 -2.34 2.41 -9.78
C LYS A 53 -3.37 3.46 -10.19
N GLU A 54 -4.52 3.48 -9.52
CA GLU A 54 -5.57 4.48 -9.78
C GLU A 54 -5.06 5.91 -9.54
N LYS A 55 -4.29 6.12 -8.46
CA LYS A 55 -3.68 7.42 -8.16
C LYS A 55 -2.64 7.84 -9.19
N LEU A 56 -1.85 6.90 -9.74
CA LEU A 56 -0.90 7.21 -10.80
C LEU A 56 -1.60 7.63 -12.09
N ILE A 57 -2.65 6.92 -12.50
CA ILE A 57 -3.45 7.28 -13.69
C ILE A 57 -4.10 8.65 -13.50
N ALA A 58 -4.74 8.88 -12.34
CA ALA A 58 -5.35 10.17 -12.04
C ALA A 58 -4.33 11.32 -12.07
N ARG A 59 -3.11 11.08 -11.58
CA ARG A 59 -2.02 12.06 -11.64
C ARG A 59 -1.63 12.38 -13.09
N GLU A 60 -1.53 11.37 -13.95
CA GLU A 60 -1.18 11.56 -15.36
C GLU A 60 -2.23 12.40 -16.10
N VAL A 61 -3.52 12.09 -15.92
CA VAL A 61 -4.62 12.86 -16.51
C VAL A 61 -4.59 14.33 -16.07
N VAL A 62 -4.25 14.58 -14.80
CA VAL A 62 -4.12 15.96 -14.29
C VAL A 62 -2.95 16.70 -14.95
N ILE A 63 -1.82 16.01 -15.16
CA ILE A 63 -0.65 16.59 -15.85
C ILE A 63 -1.01 16.92 -17.30
N GLU A 64 -1.62 16.00 -18.04
CA GLU A 64 -2.05 16.21 -19.42
C GLU A 64 -3.02 17.39 -19.55
N THR A 65 -4.02 17.46 -18.66
CA THR A 65 -4.98 18.56 -18.64
C THR A 65 -4.30 19.90 -18.33
N MET A 66 -3.29 19.89 -17.46
CA MET A 66 -2.50 21.08 -17.12
C MET A 66 -1.70 21.56 -18.33
N GLU A 67 -1.00 20.67 -19.02
CA GLU A 67 -0.23 20.98 -20.23
C GLU A 67 -1.14 21.53 -21.35
N SER A 68 -2.29 20.90 -21.57
CA SER A 68 -3.29 21.36 -22.54
C SER A 68 -3.78 22.78 -22.24
N LYS A 69 -4.07 23.09 -20.96
CA LYS A 69 -4.48 24.44 -20.54
C LYS A 69 -3.36 25.47 -20.70
N ILE A 70 -2.11 25.09 -20.42
CA ILE A 70 -0.94 25.97 -20.61
C ILE A 70 -0.80 26.33 -22.09
N GLN A 71 -0.85 25.34 -22.99
CA GLN A 71 -0.77 25.57 -24.44
C GLN A 71 -1.93 26.46 -24.94
N ALA A 72 -3.17 26.19 -24.52
CA ALA A 72 -4.33 27.00 -24.89
C ALA A 72 -4.19 28.47 -24.43
N THR A 73 -3.65 28.69 -23.22
CA THR A 73 -3.43 30.03 -22.67
C THR A 73 -2.35 30.78 -23.46
N LEU A 74 -1.23 30.11 -23.78
CA LEU A 74 -0.15 30.68 -24.58
C LEU A 74 -0.62 31.06 -26.00
N ALA A 75 -1.41 30.20 -26.64
CA ALA A 75 -1.99 30.49 -27.96
C ALA A 75 -2.95 31.71 -27.92
N THR A 76 -3.74 31.82 -26.86
CA THR A 76 -4.66 32.97 -26.68
C THR A 76 -3.89 34.27 -26.43
N GLN A 77 -2.77 34.24 -25.68
CA GLN A 77 -1.90 35.41 -25.48
C GLN A 77 -1.21 35.86 -26.77
N GLN A 78 -0.76 34.93 -27.62
CA GLN A 78 -0.15 35.29 -28.92
C GLN A 78 -1.16 35.91 -29.89
N ALA A 79 -2.43 35.47 -29.87
CA ALA A 79 -3.50 36.07 -30.67
C ALA A 79 -3.94 37.47 -30.18
N SER A 80 -3.74 37.77 -28.89
CA SER A 80 -4.07 39.06 -28.29
C SER A 80 -3.03 40.15 -28.58
N ALA A 81 -1.76 39.76 -28.82
CA ALA A 81 -0.67 40.70 -29.10
C ALA A 81 -0.67 41.22 -30.55
N SER A 82 -1.22 40.46 -31.51
CA SER A 82 -1.28 40.84 -32.93
C SER A 82 -2.43 41.79 -33.28
N THR A 83 -3.46 41.89 -32.44
CA THR A 83 -4.62 42.79 -32.66
C THR A 83 -4.44 44.19 -32.07
N ALA A 84 -3.42 44.43 -31.23
CA ALA A 84 -3.13 45.74 -30.65
C ALA A 84 -2.15 46.60 -31.48
N GLN A 85 -1.64 46.10 -32.61
CA GLN A 85 -0.68 46.79 -33.50
C GLN A 85 -1.24 47.16 -34.89
N SER A 86 -2.57 47.06 -35.13
CA SER A 86 -3.23 47.56 -36.34
C SER A 86 -4.10 48.78 -36.05
#